data_AF-A0A3M8PEJ9-F1
#
_entry.id   AF-A0A3M8PEJ9-F1
#
_cell.length_a   1.000
_cell.length_b   1.000
_cell.length_c   1.000
_cell.angle_alpha   90.00
_cell.angle_beta   90.00
_cell.angle_gamma   90.00
#
_symmetry.space_group_name_H-M   'P 1'
#
loop_
_entity.id
_entity.type
_entity.pdbx_description
1 polymer ?
#
loop_
_entity_poly.entity_id
_entity_poly.type
_entity_poly.pdbx_seq_one_letter_code
_entity_poly.pdbx_strand_id
1 'polypeptide(L)'
;MNKKVVISIAVLFLAGLTAAFMLFNEQEVLKEEAEVQELPSSKDGIEIRTEKDAYTTSTDRIVLVITNNSEETLGGTLFEVEKKAEGQWYKFPLKESGPIEAVGRSHPPNNTSTITLFTDELKYDLSQGAYRATFAGMAANFEVIE
;
A
#
# COMPACT_ATOMS: atom_id res chain seq x y z
N MET A 1 10.72 -19.71 45.51
CA MET A 1 10.56 -18.93 44.26
C MET A 1 9.25 -18.16 44.36
N ASN A 2 9.29 -16.82 44.32
CA ASN A 2 8.13 -15.97 44.61
C ASN A 2 7.11 -16.07 43.47
N LYS A 3 5.85 -16.46 43.74
CA LYS A 3 4.79 -16.61 42.73
C LYS A 3 4.59 -15.36 41.86
N LYS A 4 4.87 -14.17 42.41
CA LYS A 4 4.84 -12.89 41.67
C LYS A 4 5.93 -12.78 40.59
N VAL A 5 7.10 -13.38 40.80
CA VAL A 5 8.23 -13.37 39.83
C VAL A 5 7.97 -14.33 38.67
N VAL A 6 7.34 -15.48 38.93
CA VAL A 6 7.00 -16.46 37.88
C VAL A 6 5.89 -15.94 36.95
N ILE A 7 4.90 -15.21 37.49
CA ILE A 7 3.81 -14.62 36.69
C ILE A 7 4.33 -13.49 35.79
N SER A 8 5.25 -12.64 36.28
CA SER A 8 5.83 -11.57 35.45
C SER A 8 6.70 -12.07 34.29
N ILE A 9 7.40 -13.20 34.45
CA ILE A 9 8.20 -13.82 33.38
C ILE A 9 7.30 -14.44 32.30
N ALA A 10 6.16 -15.04 32.68
CA ALA A 10 5.21 -15.62 31.74
C ALA A 10 4.51 -14.56 30.86
N VAL A 11 4.22 -13.37 31.39
CA VAL A 11 3.59 -12.27 30.63
C VAL A 11 4.58 -11.64 29.62
N LEU A 12 5.85 -11.51 29.99
CA LEU A 12 6.90 -11.01 29.08
C LEU A 12 7.21 -11.99 27.93
N PHE A 13 7.14 -13.29 28.18
CA PHE A 13 7.28 -14.31 27.12
C PHE A 13 6.09 -14.33 26.16
N LEU A 14 4.86 -14.07 26.65
CA LEU A 14 3.67 -14.08 25.82
C LEU A 14 3.59 -12.85 24.89
N ALA A 15 4.02 -11.67 25.34
CA ALA A 15 4.10 -10.47 24.50
C ALA A 15 5.17 -10.60 23.41
N GLY A 16 6.34 -11.16 23.73
CA GLY A 16 7.42 -11.38 22.76
C GLY A 16 7.04 -12.33 21.61
N LEU A 17 6.18 -13.33 21.88
CA LEU A 17 5.72 -14.27 20.86
C LEU A 17 4.81 -13.59 19.82
N THR A 18 3.97 -12.65 20.24
CA THR A 18 3.01 -11.98 19.34
C THR A 18 3.69 -11.05 18.33
N ALA A 19 4.68 -10.27 18.76
CA ALA A 19 5.43 -9.40 17.86
C ALA A 19 6.26 -10.21 16.84
N ALA A 20 6.88 -11.31 17.29
CA ALA A 20 7.63 -12.19 16.40
C ALA A 20 6.71 -12.85 15.36
N PHE A 21 5.48 -13.26 15.74
CA PHE A 21 4.53 -13.87 14.82
C PHE A 21 4.01 -12.89 13.76
N MET A 22 3.76 -11.62 14.13
CA MET A 22 3.37 -10.58 13.17
C MET A 22 4.47 -10.29 12.15
N LEU A 23 5.72 -10.14 12.61
CA LEU A 23 6.88 -9.93 11.72
C LEU A 23 7.10 -11.10 10.76
N PHE A 24 6.93 -12.34 11.23
CA PHE A 24 7.10 -13.52 10.40
C PHE A 24 6.05 -13.59 9.28
N ASN A 25 4.80 -13.23 9.60
CA ASN A 25 3.71 -13.25 8.63
C ASN A 25 3.87 -12.12 7.59
N GLU A 26 4.39 -10.96 7.99
CA GLU A 26 4.68 -9.84 7.08
C GLU A 26 5.82 -10.19 6.10
N GLN A 27 6.87 -10.86 6.57
CA GLN A 27 7.98 -11.36 5.75
C GLN A 27 7.54 -12.44 4.74
N GLU A 28 6.53 -13.26 5.07
CA GLU A 28 5.98 -14.22 4.12
C GLU A 28 5.19 -13.56 2.98
N VAL A 29 4.60 -12.39 3.23
CA VAL A 29 3.82 -11.63 2.24
C VAL A 29 4.73 -10.76 1.37
N LEU A 30 5.65 -10.02 1.98
CA LEU A 30 6.50 -9.02 1.32
C LEU A 30 7.85 -9.61 0.91
N LYS A 31 7.92 -10.17 -0.31
CA LYS A 31 9.13 -10.84 -0.82
C LYS A 31 9.99 -9.99 -1.75
N GLU A 32 9.42 -8.95 -2.34
CA GLU A 32 10.06 -8.14 -3.38
C GLU A 32 10.09 -6.68 -2.95
N GLU A 33 11.30 -6.11 -2.82
CA GLU A 33 11.47 -4.67 -2.60
C GLU A 33 10.93 -3.89 -3.81
N ALA A 34 10.34 -2.74 -3.55
CA ALA A 34 9.95 -1.81 -4.60
C ALA A 34 11.19 -1.31 -5.35
N GLU A 35 11.09 -1.23 -6.68
CA GLU A 35 12.21 -0.83 -7.55
C GLU A 35 12.70 0.59 -7.25
N VAL A 36 11.79 1.47 -6.80
CA VAL A 36 12.09 2.86 -6.46
C VAL A 36 11.59 3.14 -5.06
N GLN A 37 12.48 3.44 -4.12
CA GLN A 37 12.11 3.67 -2.72
C GLN A 37 11.51 5.06 -2.46
N GLU A 38 11.92 6.07 -3.23
CA GLU A 38 11.47 7.45 -3.10
C GLU A 38 10.72 7.89 -4.37
N LEU A 39 9.42 8.17 -4.22
CA LEU A 39 8.55 8.61 -5.30
C LEU A 39 7.83 9.89 -4.88
N PRO A 40 7.77 10.92 -5.74
CA PRO A 40 7.03 12.13 -5.44
C PRO A 40 5.51 11.89 -5.58
N SER A 41 4.69 12.69 -4.91
CA SER A 41 3.23 12.67 -5.09
C SER A 41 2.76 13.50 -6.30
N SER A 42 3.66 14.29 -6.89
CA SER A 42 3.37 15.11 -8.06
C SER A 42 4.59 15.27 -8.96
N LYS A 43 4.35 15.43 -10.25
CA LYS A 43 5.39 15.63 -11.27
C LYS A 43 4.75 16.24 -12.52
N ASP A 44 5.43 17.23 -13.13
CA ASP A 44 5.06 17.81 -14.44
C ASP A 44 3.60 18.28 -14.55
N GLY A 45 3.05 18.87 -13.48
CA GLY A 45 1.66 19.33 -13.44
C GLY A 45 0.61 18.24 -13.18
N ILE A 46 1.06 17.00 -12.92
CA ILE A 46 0.22 15.89 -12.46
C ILE A 46 0.38 15.76 -10.94
N GLU A 47 -0.73 15.55 -10.25
CA GLU A 47 -0.77 15.17 -8.84
C GLU A 47 -1.56 13.88 -8.68
N ILE A 48 -1.08 12.98 -7.80
CA ILE A 48 -1.81 11.79 -7.41
C ILE A 48 -1.99 11.74 -5.89
N ARG A 49 -3.16 11.26 -5.47
CA ARG A 49 -3.50 11.00 -4.07
C ARG A 49 -4.52 9.88 -3.99
N THR A 50 -4.67 9.27 -2.83
CA THR A 50 -5.82 8.39 -2.59
C THR A 50 -7.07 9.22 -2.28
N GLU A 51 -8.25 8.64 -2.45
CA GLU A 51 -9.51 9.27 -2.05
C GLU A 51 -9.54 9.56 -0.54
N LYS A 52 -8.91 8.70 0.25
CA LYS A 52 -8.79 8.80 1.70
C LYS A 52 -7.34 8.65 2.12
N ASP A 53 -6.96 9.34 3.19
CA ASP A 53 -5.64 9.18 3.80
C ASP A 53 -5.53 7.89 4.61
N ALA A 54 -6.68 7.30 5.01
CA ALA A 54 -6.73 6.06 5.76
C ALA A 54 -7.89 5.15 5.31
N TYR A 55 -7.64 3.84 5.32
CA TYR A 55 -8.59 2.78 5.00
C TYR A 55 -8.59 1.72 6.10
N THR A 56 -9.72 1.05 6.31
CA THR A 56 -9.77 -0.08 7.26
C THR A 56 -9.21 -1.35 6.63
N THR A 57 -8.80 -2.31 7.45
CA THR A 57 -8.35 -3.65 7.00
C THR A 57 -9.40 -4.36 6.14
N SER A 58 -10.68 -4.08 6.37
CA SER A 58 -11.83 -4.65 5.66
C SER A 58 -12.31 -3.79 4.48
N THR A 59 -11.52 -2.85 3.98
CA THR A 59 -11.95 -1.98 2.88
C THR A 59 -12.11 -2.77 1.58
N ASP A 60 -13.16 -2.51 0.80
CA ASP A 60 -13.40 -3.21 -0.47
C ASP A 60 -12.56 -2.66 -1.62
N ARG A 61 -12.10 -1.40 -1.52
CA ARG A 61 -11.40 -0.72 -2.61
C ARG A 61 -10.52 0.43 -2.14
N ILE A 62 -9.43 0.63 -2.88
CA ILE A 62 -8.56 1.79 -2.81
C ILE A 62 -8.77 2.59 -4.10
N VAL A 63 -9.00 3.89 -3.98
CA VAL A 63 -9.25 4.77 -5.14
C VAL A 63 -8.12 5.76 -5.24
N LEU A 64 -7.38 5.73 -6.35
CA LEU A 64 -6.40 6.74 -6.70
C LEU A 64 -7.09 7.85 -7.49
N VAL A 65 -6.91 9.09 -7.03
CA VAL A 65 -7.33 10.31 -7.69
C VAL A 65 -6.12 10.90 -8.40
N ILE A 66 -6.26 11.15 -9.70
CA ILE A 66 -5.24 11.73 -10.57
C ILE A 66 -5.76 13.07 -11.05
N THR A 67 -5.08 14.15 -10.68
CA THR A 67 -5.37 15.50 -11.15
C THR A 67 -4.30 15.91 -12.15
N ASN A 68 -4.69 16.05 -13.41
CA ASN A 68 -3.82 16.49 -14.49
C ASN A 68 -4.08 17.98 -14.76
N ASN A 69 -3.21 18.85 -14.26
CA ASN A 69 -3.22 20.29 -14.53
C ASN A 69 -2.23 20.68 -15.64
N SER A 70 -1.72 19.70 -16.39
CA SER A 70 -0.86 19.92 -17.55
C SER A 70 -1.68 20.07 -18.82
N GLU A 71 -1.00 20.43 -19.92
CA GLU A 71 -1.57 20.50 -21.26
C GLU A 71 -1.49 19.17 -22.02
N GLU A 72 -0.86 18.15 -21.44
CA GLU A 72 -0.66 16.84 -22.06
C GLU A 72 -1.57 15.77 -21.49
N THR A 73 -1.91 14.77 -22.30
CA THR A 73 -2.61 13.57 -21.82
C THR A 73 -1.60 12.64 -21.16
N LEU A 74 -1.86 12.27 -19.90
CA LEU A 74 -1.08 11.24 -19.24
C LEU A 74 -1.58 9.85 -19.67
N GLY A 75 -0.68 9.05 -20.25
CA GLY A 75 -0.96 7.68 -20.65
C GLY A 75 -0.98 6.72 -19.46
N GLY A 76 -1.85 5.71 -19.53
CA GLY A 76 -2.00 4.70 -18.50
C GLY A 76 -0.78 3.81 -18.40
N THR A 77 -0.25 3.69 -17.18
CA THR A 77 0.85 2.78 -16.85
C THR A 77 0.38 1.74 -15.84
N LEU A 78 1.29 0.89 -15.36
CA LEU A 78 1.03 -0.03 -14.28
C LEU A 78 0.70 0.74 -12.99
N PHE A 79 -0.42 0.38 -12.39
CA PHE A 79 -0.79 0.81 -11.05
C PHE A 79 -0.44 -0.33 -10.09
N GLU A 80 0.26 -0.02 -9.01
CA GLU A 80 0.68 -1.00 -8.00
C GLU A 80 0.37 -0.47 -6.61
N VAL A 81 0.33 -1.39 -5.64
CA VAL A 81 0.30 -1.06 -4.21
C VAL A 81 1.55 -1.61 -3.57
N GLU A 82 2.12 -0.82 -2.68
CA GLU A 82 3.31 -1.16 -1.93
C GLU A 82 3.08 -0.91 -0.45
N LYS A 83 3.70 -1.75 0.40
CA LYS A 83 3.66 -1.63 1.86
C LYS A 83 5.02 -1.23 2.38
N LYS A 84 5.06 -0.38 3.39
CA LYS A 84 6.28 -0.05 4.12
C LYS A 84 6.51 -1.07 5.23
N ALA A 85 7.64 -1.77 5.18
CA ALA A 85 8.12 -2.67 6.23
C ALA A 85 9.60 -2.40 6.49
N GLU A 86 10.04 -2.47 7.74
CA GLU A 86 11.46 -2.28 8.11
C GLU A 86 12.12 -0.99 7.55
N GLY A 87 11.31 0.05 7.30
CA GLY A 87 11.75 1.33 6.74
C GLY A 87 11.84 1.39 5.21
N GLN A 88 11.59 0.28 4.51
CA GLN A 88 11.63 0.15 3.05
C GLN A 88 10.25 -0.17 2.47
N TRP A 89 10.06 0.16 1.21
CA TRP A 89 8.86 -0.15 0.45
C TRP A 89 9.01 -1.49 -0.27
N TYR A 90 7.98 -2.32 -0.18
CA TYR A 90 7.89 -3.63 -0.81
C TYR A 90 6.64 -3.71 -1.67
N LYS A 91 6.72 -4.41 -2.80
CA LYS A 91 5.57 -4.69 -3.66
C LYS A 91 4.54 -5.53 -2.91
N PHE A 92 3.29 -5.07 -2.89
CA PHE A 92 2.20 -5.84 -2.31
C PHE A 92 1.64 -6.80 -3.36
N PRO A 93 1.68 -8.13 -3.13
CA PRO A 93 1.39 -9.08 -4.20
C PRO A 93 -0.06 -9.03 -4.72
N LEU A 94 -0.22 -9.04 -6.04
CA LEU A 94 -1.51 -9.17 -6.73
C LEU A 94 -1.82 -10.64 -7.06
N LYS A 95 -3.11 -10.96 -7.28
CA LYS A 95 -3.52 -12.27 -7.82
C LYS A 95 -3.04 -12.41 -9.27
N GLU A 96 -2.80 -13.66 -9.72
CA GLU A 96 -2.27 -13.96 -11.06
C GLU A 96 -3.21 -13.57 -12.22
N SER A 97 -4.47 -13.20 -11.94
CA SER A 97 -5.50 -12.90 -12.94
C SER A 97 -5.40 -11.52 -13.62
N GLY A 98 -4.26 -10.84 -13.53
CA GLY A 98 -3.89 -9.75 -14.45
C GLY A 98 -3.71 -8.38 -13.80
N PRO A 99 -3.03 -7.46 -14.51
CA PRO A 99 -2.70 -6.15 -13.98
C PRO A 99 -3.97 -5.34 -13.70
N ILE A 100 -3.93 -4.57 -12.61
CA ILE A 100 -4.96 -3.60 -12.24
C ILE A 100 -5.28 -2.77 -13.49
N GLU A 101 -6.57 -2.53 -13.74
CA GLU A 101 -7.18 -1.90 -14.92
C GLU A 101 -6.59 -0.54 -15.38
N ALA A 102 -5.47 -0.07 -14.83
CA ALA A 102 -4.76 1.15 -15.16
C ALA A 102 -4.05 1.14 -16.52
N VAL A 103 -3.61 -0.02 -17.01
CA VAL A 103 -2.87 -0.13 -18.28
C VAL A 103 -3.80 0.21 -19.45
N GLY A 104 -3.49 1.30 -20.18
CA GLY A 104 -4.26 1.74 -21.35
C GLY A 104 -5.38 2.75 -21.07
N ARG A 105 -5.58 3.19 -19.81
CA ARG A 105 -6.47 4.33 -19.52
C ARG A 105 -5.76 5.66 -19.79
N SER A 106 -6.40 6.61 -20.45
CA SER A 106 -5.86 7.96 -20.64
C SER A 106 -6.41 8.91 -19.58
N HIS A 107 -5.57 9.84 -19.14
CA HIS A 107 -5.90 10.88 -18.17
C HIS A 107 -5.74 12.25 -18.85
N PRO A 108 -6.83 12.81 -19.40
CA PRO A 108 -6.79 14.02 -20.23
C PRO A 108 -6.23 15.25 -19.49
N PRO A 109 -5.69 16.24 -20.22
CA PRO A 109 -5.24 17.50 -19.64
C PRO A 109 -6.39 18.25 -18.97
N ASN A 110 -6.02 19.08 -17.99
CA ASN A 110 -6.93 19.93 -17.23
C ASN A 110 -8.14 19.18 -16.63
N ASN A 111 -7.95 17.92 -16.23
CA ASN A 111 -9.02 17.06 -15.76
C ASN A 111 -8.59 16.22 -14.53
N THR A 112 -9.58 15.83 -13.74
CA THR A 112 -9.42 14.88 -12.65
C THR A 112 -10.09 13.56 -13.03
N SER A 113 -9.40 12.46 -12.77
CA SER A 113 -9.84 11.11 -13.08
C SER A 113 -9.44 10.16 -11.96
N THR A 114 -9.96 8.94 -11.99
CA THR A 114 -9.73 7.97 -10.91
C THR A 114 -9.36 6.60 -11.45
N ILE A 115 -8.54 5.88 -10.68
CA ILE A 115 -8.27 4.45 -10.84
C ILE A 115 -8.73 3.76 -9.57
N THR A 116 -9.51 2.70 -9.72
CA THR A 116 -9.97 1.89 -8.58
C THR A 116 -9.20 0.58 -8.58
N LEU A 117 -8.68 0.22 -7.42
CA LEU A 117 -8.19 -1.12 -7.09
C LEU A 117 -9.21 -1.76 -6.16
N PHE A 118 -9.70 -2.93 -6.51
CA PHE A 118 -10.51 -3.73 -5.59
C PHE A 118 -9.59 -4.59 -4.73
N THR A 119 -9.83 -4.64 -3.42
CA THR A 119 -8.92 -5.36 -2.50
C THR A 119 -8.96 -6.87 -2.72
N ASP A 120 -10.00 -7.39 -3.37
CA ASP A 120 -10.07 -8.78 -3.82
C ASP A 120 -9.14 -9.10 -5.00
N GLU A 121 -8.53 -8.11 -5.66
CA GLU A 121 -7.48 -8.30 -6.66
C GLU A 121 -6.10 -8.53 -6.00
N LEU A 122 -5.96 -8.21 -4.70
CA LEU A 122 -4.76 -8.47 -3.92
C LEU A 122 -4.67 -9.95 -3.55
N LYS A 123 -3.45 -10.50 -3.53
CA LYS A 123 -3.22 -11.90 -3.16
C LYS A 123 -3.46 -12.15 -1.66
N TYR A 124 -3.28 -11.12 -0.85
CA TYR A 124 -3.42 -11.15 0.60
C TYR A 124 -4.30 -10.00 1.07
N ASP A 125 -4.99 -10.18 2.19
CA ASP A 125 -5.75 -9.11 2.82
C ASP A 125 -4.83 -7.98 3.31
N LEU A 126 -5.36 -6.76 3.35
CA LEU A 126 -4.63 -5.62 3.91
C LEU A 126 -4.44 -5.82 5.41
N SER A 127 -3.23 -5.52 5.88
CA SER A 127 -2.90 -5.48 7.31
C SER A 127 -2.62 -4.04 7.71
N GLN A 128 -2.67 -3.73 8.99
CA GLN A 128 -2.37 -2.39 9.47
C GLN A 128 -0.96 -1.94 9.04
N GLY A 129 -0.82 -0.65 8.71
CA GLY A 129 0.47 -0.01 8.45
C GLY A 129 0.43 1.01 7.32
N ALA A 130 1.60 1.50 6.96
CA ALA A 130 1.77 2.49 5.90
C ALA A 130 1.85 1.81 4.53
N TYR A 131 1.07 2.34 3.59
CA TYR A 131 1.01 1.89 2.21
C TYR A 131 1.17 3.07 1.26
N ARG A 132 1.46 2.75 -0.01
CA ARG A 132 1.35 3.71 -1.10
C ARG A 132 0.82 3.04 -2.36
N ALA A 133 0.04 3.80 -3.11
CA ALA A 133 -0.37 3.46 -4.45
C ALA A 133 0.57 4.14 -5.45
N THR A 134 1.19 3.39 -6.34
CA THR A 134 2.14 3.92 -7.31
C THR A 134 1.51 4.01 -8.70
N PHE A 135 1.79 5.11 -9.39
CA PHE A 135 1.32 5.34 -10.76
C PHE A 135 2.22 6.36 -11.45
N ALA A 136 2.63 6.07 -12.68
CA ALA A 136 3.43 6.96 -13.54
C ALA A 136 4.71 7.52 -12.88
N GLY A 137 5.38 6.70 -12.05
CA GLY A 137 6.57 7.13 -11.31
C GLY A 137 6.28 8.13 -10.19
N MET A 138 5.05 8.16 -9.70
CA MET A 138 4.62 8.91 -8.52
C MET A 138 4.02 7.95 -7.49
N ALA A 139 3.85 8.43 -6.25
CA ALA A 139 3.19 7.69 -5.18
C ALA A 139 2.18 8.53 -4.39
N ALA A 140 1.04 7.90 -4.09
CA ALA A 140 0.04 8.40 -3.16
C ALA A 140 0.09 7.56 -1.88
N ASN A 141 0.52 8.17 -0.77
CA ASN A 141 0.62 7.49 0.53
C ASN A 141 -0.77 7.40 1.20
N PHE A 142 -1.01 6.29 1.90
CA PHE A 142 -2.18 6.09 2.74
C PHE A 142 -1.87 5.13 3.90
N GLU A 143 -2.67 5.17 4.95
CA GLU A 143 -2.57 4.24 6.08
C GLU A 143 -3.67 3.19 6.01
N VAL A 144 -3.35 1.97 6.43
CA VAL A 144 -4.35 0.95 6.75
C VAL A 144 -4.45 0.86 8.27
N ILE A 145 -5.67 0.99 8.79
CA ILE A 145 -6.04 0.93 10.20
C ILE A 145 -7.02 -0.23 10.44
N GLU A 146 -7.25 -0.61 11.70
CA GLU A 146 -8.21 -1.68 12.05
C GLU A 146 -9.63 -1.40 11.51
#